data_AF-A0A1M3P926-F1
#
_entry.id   AF-A0A1M3P926-F1
#
_cell.length_a   1.000
_cell.length_b   1.000
_cell.length_c   1.000
_cell.angle_alpha   90.00
_cell.angle_beta   90.00
_cell.angle_gamma   90.00
#
_symmetry.space_group_name_H-M   'P 1'
#
loop_
_entity.id
_entity.type
_entity.pdbx_description
1 polymer ?
#
loop_
_entity_poly.entity_id
_entity_poly.type
_entity_poly.pdbx_seq_one_letter_code
_entity_poly.pdbx_strand_id
1 'polypeptide(L)'
;MVGRRKGEKPIKHKPLLWSDDGPIARAIRTGDSWLYAWVAQQCVPMETLSRRSGIAMARLDDLWRGAGATEGELEALAGPFGTDVESLRASIALDRLTGEA
;
A
#
# COMPACT_ATOMS: atom_id res chain seq x y z
N MET A 1 3.73 27.29 -35.87
CA MET A 1 3.98 25.86 -35.62
C MET A 1 5.17 25.72 -34.67
N VAL A 2 5.03 24.84 -33.68
CA VAL A 2 6.03 24.18 -32.81
C VAL A 2 7.00 25.05 -31.99
N GLY A 3 7.03 24.80 -30.67
CA GLY A 3 8.30 24.92 -29.93
C GLY A 3 8.25 25.02 -28.40
N ARG A 4 8.19 23.85 -27.72
CA ARG A 4 8.81 23.56 -26.40
C ARG A 4 8.19 24.22 -25.14
N ARG A 5 7.38 23.45 -24.41
CA ARG A 5 7.26 23.64 -22.95
C ARG A 5 8.40 22.86 -22.27
N LYS A 6 9.47 23.59 -21.98
CA LYS A 6 10.66 23.16 -21.24
C LYS A 6 10.33 23.16 -19.75
N GLY A 7 10.56 22.04 -19.06
CA GLY A 7 10.75 22.03 -17.61
C GLY A 7 9.55 21.65 -16.75
N GLU A 8 8.81 20.60 -17.10
CA GLU A 8 7.98 19.92 -16.11
C GLU A 8 8.92 19.28 -15.09
N LYS A 9 9.16 19.98 -13.98
CA LYS A 9 9.90 19.48 -12.82
C LYS A 9 9.29 18.11 -12.48
N PRO A 10 10.09 17.04 -12.32
CA PRO A 10 9.53 15.77 -11.88
C PRO A 10 8.78 16.06 -10.59
N ILE A 11 7.47 15.86 -10.61
CA ILE A 11 6.65 15.95 -9.41
C ILE A 11 7.30 14.93 -8.48
N LYS A 12 8.03 15.42 -7.47
CA LYS A 12 8.50 14.57 -6.39
C LYS A 12 7.22 14.09 -5.75
N HIS A 13 6.73 12.92 -6.17
CA HIS A 13 5.69 12.21 -5.46
C HIS A 13 6.24 12.06 -4.05
N LYS A 14 5.72 12.86 -3.13
CA LYS A 14 6.03 12.66 -1.72
C LYS A 14 5.57 11.24 -1.41
N PRO A 15 6.44 10.40 -0.83
CA PRO A 15 6.00 9.09 -0.39
C PRO A 15 4.78 9.29 0.49
N LEU A 16 3.75 8.47 0.27
CA LEU A 16 2.55 8.54 1.08
C LEU A 16 2.93 7.97 2.46
N LEU A 17 3.36 8.87 3.34
CA LEU A 17 3.80 8.53 4.69
C LEU A 17 2.61 8.04 5.49
N TRP A 18 2.75 6.85 6.08
CA TRP A 18 1.78 6.33 7.02
C TRP A 18 1.56 7.34 8.15
N SER A 19 0.29 7.61 8.44
CA SER A 19 -0.15 8.47 9.54
C SER A 19 -1.08 7.67 10.44
N ASP A 20 -0.86 7.70 11.74
CA ASP A 20 -1.65 6.97 12.74
C ASP A 20 -3.12 7.45 12.82
N ASP A 21 -3.40 8.68 12.39
CA ASP A 21 -4.76 9.23 12.22
C ASP A 21 -5.25 9.16 10.77
N GLY A 22 -4.51 8.48 9.90
CA GLY A 22 -4.82 8.38 8.48
C GLY A 22 -6.06 7.51 8.20
N PRO A 23 -6.67 7.67 7.02
CA PRO A 23 -7.78 6.82 6.58
C PRO A 23 -7.43 5.33 6.61
N ILE A 24 -6.16 4.98 6.39
CA ILE A 24 -5.65 3.60 6.49
C ILE A 24 -5.73 3.08 7.92
N ALA A 25 -5.23 3.85 8.90
CA ALA A 25 -5.28 3.47 10.31
C ALA A 25 -6.71 3.38 10.83
N ARG A 26 -7.60 4.27 10.35
CA ARG A 26 -9.03 4.21 10.67
C ARG A 26 -9.69 2.96 10.12
N ALA A 27 -9.43 2.59 8.86
CA ALA A 27 -9.96 1.37 8.25
C ALA A 27 -9.49 0.12 9.02
N ILE A 28 -8.21 0.08 9.37
CA ILE A 28 -7.66 -1.03 10.15
C ILE A 28 -8.33 -1.12 11.53
N ARG A 29 -8.53 0.01 12.22
CA ARG A 29 -9.28 0.07 13.49
C ARG A 29 -10.74 -0.33 13.37
N THR A 30 -11.36 -0.19 12.20
CA THR A 30 -12.74 -0.67 11.96
C THR A 30 -12.80 -2.17 11.64
N GLY A 31 -11.65 -2.85 11.55
CA GLY A 31 -11.56 -4.28 11.27
C GLY A 31 -11.29 -4.60 9.80
N ASP A 32 -11.01 -3.60 8.96
CA ASP A 32 -10.57 -3.84 7.59
C ASP A 32 -9.11 -4.28 7.54
N SER A 33 -8.79 -5.22 6.65
CA SER A 33 -7.40 -5.67 6.47
C SER A 33 -6.51 -4.54 5.99
N TRP A 34 -5.26 -4.48 6.48
CA TRP A 34 -4.28 -3.49 6.05
C TRP A 34 -4.19 -3.36 4.52
N LEU A 35 -4.18 -4.49 3.78
CA LEU A 35 -4.10 -4.49 2.31
C LEU A 35 -5.31 -3.83 1.66
N TYR A 36 -6.51 -4.07 2.18
CA TYR A 36 -7.73 -3.42 1.70
C TYR A 36 -7.71 -1.92 1.96
N ALA A 37 -7.25 -1.50 3.14
CA ALA A 37 -7.12 -0.10 3.49
C ALA A 37 -6.18 0.66 2.51
N TRP A 38 -5.07 0.04 2.11
CA TRP A 38 -4.16 0.61 1.10
C TRP A 38 -4.77 0.63 -0.30
N VAL A 39 -5.45 -0.45 -0.72
CA VAL A 39 -6.17 -0.53 -2.00
C VAL A 39 -7.27 0.53 -2.09
N ALA A 40 -8.05 0.70 -1.03
CA ALA A 40 -9.14 1.67 -0.94
C ALA A 40 -8.61 3.11 -0.97
N GLN A 41 -7.52 3.38 -0.24
CA GLN A 41 -6.91 4.71 -0.19
C GLN A 41 -6.32 5.14 -1.54
N GLN A 42 -5.67 4.20 -2.25
CA GLN A 42 -4.96 4.52 -3.48
C GLN A 42 -5.76 4.23 -4.74
N CYS A 43 -6.94 3.62 -4.58
CA CYS A 43 -7.80 3.19 -5.68
C CYS A 43 -7.04 2.28 -6.66
N VAL A 44 -6.13 1.44 -6.15
CA VAL A 44 -5.31 0.53 -6.96
C VAL A 44 -5.90 -0.87 -6.87
N PRO A 45 -6.49 -1.42 -7.95
CA PRO A 45 -7.08 -2.76 -7.91
C PRO A 45 -6.02 -3.84 -7.74
N MET A 46 -6.40 -4.98 -7.14
CA MET A 46 -5.51 -6.11 -6.85
C MET A 46 -4.85 -6.68 -8.11
N GLU A 47 -5.53 -6.66 -9.26
CA GLU A 47 -4.94 -7.06 -10.54
C GLU A 47 -3.76 -6.16 -10.95
N THR A 48 -3.89 -4.85 -10.72
CA THR A 48 -2.83 -3.88 -10.98
C THR A 48 -1.68 -4.06 -9.99
N LEU A 49 -1.98 -4.33 -8.71
CA LEU A 49 -0.96 -4.68 -7.73
C LEU A 49 -0.21 -5.94 -8.15
N SER A 50 -0.91 -7.00 -8.54
CA SER A 50 -0.30 -8.25 -8.97
C SER A 50 0.66 -8.04 -10.15
N ARG A 51 0.23 -7.28 -11.16
CA ARG A 51 1.06 -6.96 -12.33
C ARG A 51 2.27 -6.09 -12.01
N ARG A 52 2.15 -5.13 -11.08
CA ARG A 52 3.22 -4.17 -10.77
C ARG A 52 4.19 -4.67 -9.70
N SER A 53 3.70 -5.42 -8.71
CA SER A 53 4.50 -6.02 -7.64
C SER A 53 5.10 -7.37 -8.04
N GLY A 54 4.52 -8.06 -9.02
CA GLY A 54 4.90 -9.42 -9.38
C GLY A 54 4.39 -10.48 -8.39
N ILE A 55 3.62 -10.09 -7.37
CA ILE A 55 2.98 -11.01 -6.43
C ILE A 55 1.76 -11.64 -7.10
N ALA A 56 1.64 -12.96 -7.03
CA ALA A 56 0.48 -13.66 -7.58
C ALA A 56 -0.83 -13.22 -6.88
N MET A 57 -1.94 -13.12 -7.63
CA MET A 57 -3.24 -12.76 -7.04
C MET A 57 -3.65 -13.70 -5.88
N ALA A 58 -3.36 -14.99 -5.99
CA ALA A 58 -3.63 -15.94 -4.90
C ALA A 58 -2.87 -15.57 -3.62
N ARG A 59 -1.65 -15.05 -3.76
CA ARG A 59 -0.85 -14.60 -2.61
C ARG A 59 -1.36 -13.28 -2.05
N LEU A 60 -1.84 -12.37 -2.91
CA LEU A 60 -2.54 -11.16 -2.45
C LEU A 60 -3.83 -11.48 -1.69
N ASP A 61 -4.59 -12.50 -2.11
CA ASP A 61 -5.78 -12.98 -1.37
C ASP A 61 -5.39 -13.54 0.01
N ASP A 62 -4.30 -14.30 0.08
CA ASP A 62 -3.75 -14.81 1.35
C ASP A 62 -3.40 -13.66 2.30
N LEU A 63 -2.71 -12.63 1.80
CA LEU A 63 -2.40 -11.40 2.56
C LEU A 63 -3.65 -10.64 2.98
N TRP A 64 -4.68 -10.61 2.14
CA TRP A 64 -5.97 -10.02 2.46
C TRP A 64 -6.66 -10.75 3.61
N ARG A 65 -6.56 -12.09 3.65
CA ARG A 65 -7.09 -12.91 4.75
C ARG A 65 -6.30 -12.79 6.07
N GLY A 66 -5.25 -11.97 6.11
CA GLY A 66 -4.41 -11.78 7.29
C GLY A 66 -3.15 -12.64 7.32
N ALA A 67 -2.77 -13.26 6.19
CA ALA A 67 -1.47 -13.93 6.12
C ALA A 67 -0.32 -12.95 6.34
N GLY A 68 0.77 -13.44 6.93
CA GLY A 68 1.98 -12.65 7.10
C GLY A 68 2.62 -12.32 5.75
N ALA A 69 2.91 -11.03 5.55
CA ALA A 69 3.76 -10.57 4.45
C ALA A 69 5.24 -10.74 4.81
N THR A 70 6.02 -11.26 3.87
CA THR A 70 7.48 -11.28 3.94
C THR A 70 8.06 -9.92 3.54
N GLU A 71 9.31 -9.66 3.92
CA GLU A 71 9.98 -8.39 3.60
C GLU A 71 10.04 -8.12 2.10
N GLY A 72 10.33 -9.13 1.28
CA GLY A 72 10.32 -8.99 -0.19
C GLY A 72 8.93 -8.70 -0.77
N GLU A 73 7.85 -9.18 -0.15
CA GLU A 73 6.48 -8.82 -0.54
C GLU A 73 6.16 -7.37 -0.18
N LEU A 74 6.65 -6.89 0.97
CA LEU A 74 6.48 -5.49 1.36
C LEU A 74 7.25 -4.55 0.43
N GLU A 75 8.48 -4.89 0.06
CA GLU A 75 9.27 -4.13 -0.92
C GLU A 75 8.58 -4.09 -2.29
N ALA A 76 8.04 -5.23 -2.73
CA ALA A 76 7.30 -5.33 -3.99
C ALA A 76 6.00 -4.51 -3.98
N LEU A 77 5.37 -4.32 -2.82
CA LEU A 77 4.16 -3.51 -2.64
C LEU A 77 4.47 -2.02 -2.40
N ALA A 78 5.62 -1.70 -1.80
CA ALA A 78 6.06 -0.34 -1.51
C ALA A 78 6.12 0.52 -2.79
N GLY A 79 6.69 -0.03 -3.87
CA GLY A 79 6.76 0.63 -5.18
C GLY A 79 5.40 1.02 -5.78
N PRO A 80 4.46 0.08 -6.02
CA PRO A 80 3.15 0.40 -6.58
C PRO A 80 2.27 1.26 -5.67
N PHE A 81 2.46 1.19 -4.35
CA PHE A 81 1.85 2.10 -3.40
C PHE A 81 2.60 3.45 -3.27
N GLY A 82 3.82 3.60 -3.79
CA GLY A 82 4.59 4.83 -3.59
C GLY A 82 4.77 5.19 -2.11
N THR A 83 4.96 4.17 -1.27
CA THR A 83 5.19 4.30 0.17
C THR A 83 6.45 3.50 0.56
N ASP A 84 6.89 3.65 1.80
CA ASP A 84 8.04 2.95 2.34
C ASP A 84 7.63 1.61 2.98
N VAL A 85 8.54 0.63 2.99
CA VAL A 85 8.32 -0.68 3.64
C VAL A 85 7.94 -0.52 5.11
N GLU A 86 8.52 0.46 5.79
CA GLU A 86 8.21 0.76 7.19
C GLU A 86 6.75 1.19 7.39
N SER A 87 6.18 1.94 6.44
CA SER A 87 4.77 2.36 6.47
C SER A 87 3.81 1.18 6.30
N LEU A 88 4.17 0.21 5.44
CA LEU A 88 3.43 -1.04 5.30
C LEU A 88 3.55 -1.90 6.57
N ARG A 89 4.76 -1.98 7.14
CA ARG A 89 5.01 -2.74 8.37
C ARG A 89 4.26 -2.17 9.57
N ALA A 90 4.18 -0.84 9.70
CA ALA A 90 3.38 -0.18 10.73
C ALA A 90 1.89 -0.48 10.58
N SER A 91 1.38 -0.51 9.34
CA SER A 91 -0.02 -0.87 9.06
C SER A 91 -0.33 -2.32 9.47
N ILE A 92 0.57 -3.26 9.15
CA ILE A 92 0.43 -4.67 9.54
C ILE A 92 0.50 -4.85 11.05
N ALA A 93 1.37 -4.10 11.73
CA ALA A 93 1.44 -4.12 13.18
C ALA A 93 0.13 -3.63 13.82
N LEU A 94 -0.46 -2.56 13.28
CA LEU A 94 -1.76 -2.04 13.74
C LEU A 94 -2.91 -3.03 13.50
N ASP A 95 -2.90 -3.71 12.34
CA ASP A 95 -3.88 -4.74 11.98
C ASP A 95 -3.85 -5.92 12.96
N ARG A 96 -2.66 -6.42 13.28
CA ARG A 96 -2.48 -7.44 14.31
C ARG A 96 -2.90 -6.98 15.70
N LEU A 97 -2.61 -5.72 16.06
CA LEU A 97 -3.03 -5.18 17.36
C LEU A 97 -4.56 -5.05 17.47
N THR A 98 -5.25 -4.81 16.36
CA THR A 98 -6.71 -4.68 16.33
C THR A 98 -7.41 -6.04 16.29
N GLY A 99 -6.80 -7.04 15.64
CA GLY A 99 -7.35 -8.40 15.58
C GLY A 99 -7.29 -9.20 16.90
N GLU A 100 -6.51 -8.74 17.88
CA GLU A 100 -6.34 -9.39 19.19
C GLU A 100 -7.25 -8.78 20.30
N ALA A 101 -8.11 -7.81 19.97
CA ALA A 101 -8.94 -7.05 20.92
C ALA A 101 -10.40 -7.53 20.98
#